data_AF-A0A143YZ06-F1
#
_entry.id   AF-A0A143YZ06-F1
#
_cell.length_a   1.000
_cell.length_b   1.000
_cell.length_c   1.000
_cell.angle_alpha   90.00
_cell.angle_beta   90.00
_cell.angle_gamma   90.00
#
_symmetry.space_group_name_H-M   'P 1'
#
loop_
_entity.id
_entity.type
_entity.pdbx_description
1 polymer ?
#
loop_
_entity_poly.entity_id
_entity_poly.type
_entity_poly.pdbx_seq_one_letter_code
_entity_poly.pdbx_strand_id
1 'polypeptide(L)'
;MKICIYCHNRIPKEALICPMCGSDVSGSDAIHQDEFYQSTLFEDNTEKFVDLTADEDEEKTAAALRAEKQPFSFNEAKHKLSRYIRFLWKKMQDPAESRKSRRESHNLYGYITFIISALLSAGLVTRIAVALANQYDLLSQISLLPAVTFEVEPVIWFMKSFLLFVAFYYLYPVLAYLIKTFFLHRRNAFHNWMTQYAGMNAFGLLLLGTAFVASLIAPILLAVPVLLLFLVHLSSYLVTFIASLYQTINETKRDTLYLCLGGISAHLLLMTTITYLLFLKM
;
A
#
# COMPACT_ATOMS: atom_id res chain seq x y z
N MET A 1 -19.90 3.27 21.30
CA MET A 1 -19.38 3.24 19.92
C MET A 1 -20.08 2.12 19.17
N LYS A 2 -20.24 2.22 17.85
CA LYS A 2 -20.67 1.12 16.95
C LYS A 2 -19.63 0.93 15.83
N ILE A 3 -19.63 -0.21 15.16
CA ILE A 3 -18.74 -0.47 14.02
C ILE A 3 -19.53 -0.23 12.72
N CYS A 4 -18.96 0.52 11.80
CA CYS A 4 -19.57 0.72 10.48
C CYS A 4 -19.47 -0.58 9.67
N ILE A 5 -20.60 -1.13 9.22
CA ILE A 5 -20.66 -2.38 8.43
C ILE A 5 -19.97 -2.25 7.05
N TYR A 6 -19.79 -1.03 6.56
CA TYR A 6 -19.20 -0.77 5.25
C TYR A 6 -17.68 -0.59 5.30
N CYS A 7 -17.14 0.07 6.33
CA CYS A 7 -15.69 0.35 6.44
C CYS A 7 -14.99 -0.28 7.65
N HIS A 8 -15.73 -0.96 8.52
CA HIS A 8 -15.28 -1.60 9.75
C HIS A 8 -14.55 -0.65 10.73
N ASN A 9 -14.73 0.66 10.58
CA ASN A 9 -14.19 1.65 11.52
C ASN A 9 -15.17 1.91 12.65
N ARG A 10 -14.63 2.32 13.81
CA ARG A 10 -15.42 2.70 14.98
C ARG A 10 -16.06 4.07 14.75
N ILE A 11 -17.36 4.15 14.95
CA ILE A 11 -18.16 5.36 14.77
C ILE A 11 -19.00 5.66 16.03
N PRO A 12 -19.41 6.92 16.25
CA PRO A 12 -20.34 7.28 17.32
C PRO A 12 -21.66 6.48 17.22
N LYS A 13 -22.29 6.16 18.36
CA LYS A 13 -23.56 5.38 18.37
C LYS A 13 -24.66 6.09 17.59
N GLU A 14 -24.72 7.42 17.72
CA GLU A 14 -25.72 8.31 17.12
C GLU A 14 -25.43 8.71 15.67
N ALA A 15 -24.28 8.32 15.11
CA ALA A 15 -23.95 8.67 13.74
C ALA A 15 -24.90 7.99 12.76
N LEU A 16 -25.68 8.78 12.01
CA LEU A 16 -26.53 8.35 10.89
C LEU A 16 -25.73 8.19 9.60
N ILE A 17 -24.62 8.92 9.47
CA ILE A 17 -23.67 8.81 8.36
C ILE A 17 -22.31 8.47 8.96
N CYS A 18 -21.65 7.44 8.44
CA CYS A 18 -20.32 7.08 8.88
C CYS A 18 -19.34 8.21 8.55
N PRO A 19 -18.69 8.86 9.54
CA PRO A 19 -17.74 9.93 9.26
C PRO A 19 -16.51 9.41 8.50
N MET A 20 -16.23 8.10 8.55
CA MET A 20 -15.03 7.50 7.98
C MET A 20 -15.16 7.10 6.51
N CYS A 21 -16.34 6.65 6.07
CA CYS A 21 -16.59 6.26 4.68
C CYS A 21 -17.81 6.94 4.04
N GLY A 22 -18.49 7.84 4.75
CA GLY A 22 -19.65 8.58 4.26
C GLY A 22 -20.89 7.72 4.01
N SER A 23 -20.89 6.44 4.38
CA SER A 23 -22.02 5.52 4.20
C SER A 23 -23.17 5.88 5.13
N ASP A 24 -24.39 5.80 4.63
CA ASP A 24 -25.59 5.87 5.46
C ASP A 24 -25.65 4.61 6.36
N VAL A 25 -25.70 4.83 7.66
CA VAL A 25 -25.77 3.81 8.72
C VAL A 25 -26.99 4.06 9.62
N SER A 26 -27.99 4.78 9.10
CA SER A 26 -29.26 5.09 9.79
C SER A 26 -30.15 3.87 10.00
N GLY A 27 -30.03 2.84 9.17
CA GLY A 27 -30.87 1.63 9.19
C GLY A 27 -30.12 0.30 9.35
N SER A 28 -28.82 0.30 9.61
CA SER A 28 -28.06 -0.95 9.78
C SER A 28 -27.92 -1.31 11.25
N ASP A 29 -28.36 -2.51 11.64
CA ASP A 29 -28.05 -3.12 12.93
C ASP A 29 -26.54 -3.01 13.18
N ALA A 30 -26.19 -2.27 14.22
CA ALA A 30 -24.81 -2.09 14.61
C ALA A 30 -24.20 -3.46 14.95
N ILE A 31 -23.04 -3.80 14.37
CA ILE A 31 -22.25 -4.93 14.88
C ILE A 31 -21.91 -4.60 16.33
N HIS A 32 -22.54 -5.32 17.27
CA HIS A 32 -22.28 -5.18 18.68
C HIS A 32 -20.85 -5.65 18.95
N GLN A 33 -20.19 -4.96 19.89
CA GLN A 33 -18.74 -5.04 20.11
C GLN A 33 -18.26 -6.47 20.41
N ASP A 34 -19.16 -7.35 20.84
CA ASP A 34 -18.89 -8.72 21.24
C ASP A 34 -18.83 -9.70 20.04
N GLU A 35 -19.47 -9.41 18.90
CA GLU A 35 -19.42 -10.26 17.69
C GLU A 35 -18.20 -9.98 16.78
N PHE A 36 -17.63 -8.77 16.84
CA PHE A 36 -16.51 -8.39 15.97
C PHE A 36 -15.15 -8.94 16.44
N TYR A 37 -15.01 -9.22 17.73
CA TYR A 37 -13.75 -9.78 18.25
C TYR A 37 -13.57 -11.25 17.85
N GLN A 38 -14.66 -11.97 17.55
CA GLN A 38 -14.62 -13.37 17.12
C GLN A 38 -14.42 -13.54 15.60
N SER A 39 -14.83 -12.57 14.77
CA SER A 39 -14.79 -12.68 13.30
C SER A 39 -13.49 -12.19 12.64
N THR A 40 -12.53 -11.63 13.38
CA THR A 40 -11.28 -11.06 12.81
C THR A 40 -10.02 -11.85 13.10
N LEU A 41 -10.09 -12.92 13.89
CA LEU A 41 -8.92 -13.73 14.25
C LEU A 41 -8.97 -15.18 13.76
N PHE A 42 -10.15 -15.76 13.49
CA PHE A 42 -10.27 -17.15 13.03
C PHE A 42 -11.52 -17.40 12.18
N GLU A 43 -11.58 -16.84 10.96
CA GLU A 43 -12.59 -17.30 9.99
C GLU A 43 -11.89 -17.65 8.67
N ASP A 44 -11.27 -18.83 8.70
CA ASP A 44 -11.08 -19.66 7.52
C ASP A 44 -12.40 -20.42 7.33
N ASN A 45 -13.09 -20.18 6.22
CA ASN A 45 -14.34 -20.86 5.91
C ASN A 45 -14.12 -22.37 5.85
N THR A 46 -14.55 -23.08 6.89
CA THR A 46 -14.96 -24.47 6.77
C THR A 46 -16.21 -24.67 7.61
N GLU A 47 -17.35 -24.81 6.93
CA GLU A 47 -18.54 -25.41 7.51
C GLU A 47 -18.18 -26.77 8.11
N LYS A 48 -18.14 -26.85 9.44
CA LYS A 48 -18.37 -28.07 10.22
C LYS A 48 -18.76 -27.64 11.62
N PHE A 49 -20.05 -27.76 11.93
CA PHE A 49 -20.56 -27.76 13.29
C PHE A 49 -19.77 -28.82 14.07
N VAL A 50 -18.93 -28.37 15.01
CA VAL A 50 -18.28 -29.24 16.00
C VAL A 50 -19.19 -29.27 17.21
N ASP A 51 -19.76 -30.45 17.46
CA ASP A 51 -20.53 -30.78 18.65
C ASP A 51 -19.59 -30.74 19.87
N LEU A 52 -19.91 -29.88 20.85
CA LEU A 52 -19.06 -29.52 22.01
C LEU A 52 -19.08 -30.57 23.13
N THR A 53 -18.97 -31.86 22.78
CA THR A 53 -18.96 -32.95 23.78
C THR A 53 -17.83 -33.96 23.62
N ALA A 54 -16.76 -33.66 22.88
CA ALA A 54 -15.60 -34.55 22.76
C ALA A 54 -14.40 -34.05 23.58
N ASP A 55 -13.81 -34.99 24.34
CA ASP A 55 -12.78 -34.82 25.37
C ASP A 55 -11.54 -33.98 24.97
N GLU A 56 -11.04 -33.20 25.94
CA GLU A 56 -9.98 -32.19 25.84
C GLU A 56 -8.58 -32.72 25.43
N ASP A 57 -8.40 -34.05 25.34
CA ASP A 57 -7.11 -34.68 25.03
C ASP A 57 -6.86 -34.88 23.52
N GLU A 58 -7.90 -34.84 22.66
CA GLU A 58 -7.73 -34.95 21.20
C GLU A 58 -7.35 -33.62 20.52
N GLU A 59 -7.70 -32.48 21.13
CA GLU A 59 -7.56 -31.16 20.50
C GLU A 59 -6.09 -30.70 20.38
N LYS A 60 -5.26 -31.04 21.37
CA LYS A 60 -3.81 -30.75 21.34
C LYS A 60 -3.07 -31.56 20.27
N THR A 61 -3.54 -32.77 19.98
CA THR A 61 -2.93 -33.66 18.97
C THR A 61 -3.32 -33.22 17.56
N ALA A 62 -4.56 -32.78 17.36
CA ALA A 62 -5.04 -32.25 16.08
C ALA A 62 -4.45 -30.87 15.71
N ALA A 63 -4.18 -30.02 16.70
CA ALA A 63 -3.51 -28.73 16.48
C ALA A 63 -2.03 -28.90 16.09
N ALA A 64 -1.33 -29.87 16.68
CA ALA A 64 0.05 -30.20 16.34
C ALA A 64 0.19 -30.82 14.93
N LEU A 65 -0.80 -31.61 14.49
CA LEU A 65 -0.83 -32.20 13.14
C LEU A 65 -1.20 -31.20 12.03
N ARG A 66 -1.96 -30.14 12.32
CA ARG A 66 -2.29 -29.09 11.33
C ARG A 66 -1.14 -28.12 11.04
N ALA A 67 -0.16 -28.03 11.94
CA ALA A 67 1.07 -27.26 11.72
C ALA A 67 2.06 -28.00 10.79
N GLU A 68 1.82 -29.28 10.53
CA GLU A 68 2.66 -30.09 9.65
C GLU A 68 2.25 -29.90 8.18
N LYS A 69 2.87 -28.88 7.57
CA LYS A 69 3.05 -28.70 6.11
C LYS A 69 1.77 -28.83 5.28
N GLN A 70 0.99 -27.75 5.19
CA GLN A 70 0.15 -27.56 4.02
C GLN A 70 1.05 -27.47 2.77
N PRO A 71 0.95 -28.40 1.81
CA PRO A 71 1.71 -28.32 0.58
C PRO A 71 1.27 -27.07 -0.18
N PHE A 72 2.22 -26.28 -0.65
CA PHE A 72 1.96 -25.10 -1.47
C PHE A 72 1.08 -25.48 -2.67
N SER A 73 -0.21 -25.15 -2.61
CA SER A 73 -1.16 -25.46 -3.68
C SER A 73 -1.14 -24.33 -4.71
N PHE A 74 -0.64 -24.63 -5.91
CA PHE A 74 -0.64 -23.68 -7.03
C PHE A 74 -2.05 -23.15 -7.37
N ASN A 75 -3.09 -23.98 -7.17
CA ASN A 75 -4.47 -23.55 -7.37
C ASN A 75 -4.89 -22.50 -6.34
N GLU A 76 -4.47 -22.65 -5.09
CA GLU A 76 -4.77 -21.69 -4.03
C GLU A 76 -4.03 -20.35 -4.27
N ALA A 77 -2.77 -20.40 -4.69
CA ALA A 77 -2.01 -19.21 -5.08
C ALA A 77 -2.65 -18.48 -6.27
N LYS A 78 -3.12 -19.23 -7.29
CA LYS A 78 -3.85 -18.67 -8.44
C LYS A 78 -5.16 -18.00 -8.01
N HIS A 79 -5.91 -18.62 -7.10
CA HIS A 79 -7.15 -18.04 -6.56
C HIS A 79 -6.87 -16.75 -5.76
N LYS A 80 -5.82 -16.74 -4.91
CA LYS A 80 -5.39 -15.55 -4.18
C LYS A 80 -4.97 -14.41 -5.12
N LEU A 81 -4.20 -14.72 -6.17
CA LEU A 81 -3.80 -13.76 -7.19
C LEU A 81 -5.00 -13.21 -7.97
N SER A 82 -5.91 -14.08 -8.42
CA SER A 82 -7.14 -13.66 -9.12
C SER A 82 -7.98 -12.71 -8.28
N ARG A 83 -8.12 -12.99 -6.97
CA ARG A 83 -8.83 -12.13 -6.03
C ARG A 83 -8.15 -10.77 -5.87
N TYR A 84 -6.82 -10.74 -5.81
CA TYR A 84 -6.04 -9.50 -5.75
C TYR A 84 -6.16 -8.66 -7.03
N ILE A 85 -6.07 -9.28 -8.22
CA ILE A 85 -6.26 -8.58 -9.50
C ILE A 85 -7.67 -8.00 -9.58
N ARG A 86 -8.69 -8.76 -9.17
CA ARG A 86 -10.08 -8.28 -9.12
C ARG A 86 -10.23 -7.10 -8.16
N PHE A 87 -9.54 -7.13 -7.01
CA PHE A 87 -9.49 -6.00 -6.08
C PHE A 87 -8.89 -4.76 -6.74
N LEU A 88 -7.74 -4.86 -7.41
CA LEU A 88 -7.13 -3.75 -8.14
C LEU A 88 -8.06 -3.21 -9.23
N TRP A 89 -8.69 -4.11 -10.00
CA TRP A 89 -9.64 -3.74 -11.05
C TRP A 89 -10.83 -2.96 -10.49
N LYS A 90 -11.45 -3.44 -9.41
CA LYS A 90 -12.54 -2.74 -8.72
C LYS A 90 -12.10 -1.35 -8.25
N LYS A 91 -10.88 -1.22 -7.71
CA LYS A 91 -10.32 0.05 -7.23
C LYS A 91 -9.94 1.02 -8.34
N MET A 92 -9.60 0.54 -9.53
CA MET A 92 -9.42 1.41 -10.71
C MET A 92 -10.75 1.99 -11.18
N GLN A 93 -11.84 1.23 -11.12
CA GLN A 93 -13.17 1.70 -11.53
C GLN A 93 -13.80 2.65 -10.51
N ASP A 94 -13.64 2.38 -9.21
CA ASP A 94 -14.13 3.23 -8.13
C ASP A 94 -13.02 3.46 -7.08
N PRO A 95 -12.14 4.45 -7.30
CA PRO A 95 -10.98 4.69 -6.43
C PRO A 95 -11.38 5.25 -5.07
N ALA A 96 -12.52 5.94 -4.99
CA ALA A 96 -13.02 6.52 -3.75
C ALA A 96 -13.85 5.53 -2.91
N GLU A 97 -14.28 4.40 -3.49
CA GLU A 97 -15.39 3.60 -2.96
C GLU A 97 -16.60 4.51 -2.69
N SER A 98 -17.43 4.72 -3.70
CA SER A 98 -18.74 5.33 -3.48
C SER A 98 -19.45 4.63 -2.31
N ARG A 99 -20.10 5.45 -1.48
CA ARG A 99 -20.62 5.26 -0.10
C ARG A 99 -21.41 3.97 0.21
N LYS A 100 -21.62 3.05 -0.73
CA LYS A 100 -22.55 1.92 -0.64
C LYS A 100 -21.92 0.52 -0.80
N SER A 101 -20.66 0.40 -1.21
CA SER A 101 -20.06 -0.93 -1.44
C SER A 101 -19.41 -1.48 -0.15
N ARG A 102 -19.84 -2.66 0.32
CA ARG A 102 -19.23 -3.40 1.42
C ARG A 102 -17.74 -3.62 1.14
N ARG A 103 -16.86 -3.31 2.11
CA ARG A 103 -15.44 -3.65 2.00
C ARG A 103 -15.23 -5.16 2.10
N GLU A 104 -15.00 -5.77 0.96
CA GLU A 104 -14.54 -7.15 0.82
C GLU A 104 -13.02 -7.23 0.58
N SER A 105 -12.24 -6.30 1.13
CA SER A 105 -10.78 -6.30 0.91
C SER A 105 -10.06 -6.96 2.08
N HIS A 106 -9.20 -7.92 1.76
CA HIS A 106 -8.32 -8.58 2.72
C HIS A 106 -7.33 -7.57 3.33
N ASN A 107 -7.10 -7.63 4.63
CA ASN A 107 -6.28 -6.66 5.39
C ASN A 107 -4.83 -6.53 4.89
N LEU A 108 -4.34 -7.53 4.15
CA LEU A 108 -2.96 -7.59 3.64
C LEU A 108 -2.78 -6.97 2.25
N TYR A 109 -3.86 -6.70 1.51
CA TYR A 109 -3.73 -6.23 0.12
C TYR A 109 -2.99 -4.90 0.01
N GLY A 110 -3.19 -3.98 0.95
CA GLY A 110 -2.43 -2.72 0.93
C GLY A 110 -0.92 -2.91 1.07
N TYR A 111 -0.50 -3.76 2.00
CA TYR A 111 0.91 -4.06 2.24
C TYR A 111 1.57 -4.70 1.01
N ILE A 112 0.87 -5.67 0.40
CA ILE A 112 1.31 -6.34 -0.83
C ILE A 112 1.47 -5.31 -1.96
N THR A 113 0.50 -4.40 -2.13
CA THR A 113 0.59 -3.35 -3.14
C THR A 113 1.82 -2.46 -2.93
N PHE A 114 2.13 -2.03 -1.71
CA PHE A 114 3.30 -1.20 -1.44
C PHE A 114 4.62 -1.93 -1.74
N ILE A 115 4.71 -3.22 -1.40
CA ILE A 115 5.90 -4.03 -1.71
C ILE A 115 6.06 -4.22 -3.22
N ILE A 116 4.97 -4.51 -3.95
CA ILE A 116 5.01 -4.62 -5.41
C ILE A 116 5.43 -3.29 -6.04
N SER A 117 4.86 -2.16 -5.59
CA SER A 117 5.28 -0.83 -6.02
C SER A 117 6.78 -0.60 -5.78
N ALA A 118 7.28 -0.97 -4.60
CA ALA A 118 8.71 -0.83 -4.28
C ALA A 118 9.60 -1.69 -5.18
N LEU A 119 9.24 -2.96 -5.41
CA LEU A 119 9.98 -3.88 -6.28
C LEU A 119 10.05 -3.37 -7.71
N LEU A 120 8.91 -2.97 -8.29
CA LEU A 120 8.86 -2.45 -9.66
C LEU A 120 9.64 -1.13 -9.79
N SER A 121 9.53 -0.24 -8.80
CA SER A 121 10.26 1.04 -8.81
C SER A 121 11.76 0.85 -8.71
N ALA A 122 12.22 -0.01 -7.79
CA ALA A 122 13.63 -0.33 -7.63
C ALA A 122 14.20 -0.98 -8.88
N GLY A 123 13.48 -1.93 -9.48
CA GLY A 123 13.88 -2.57 -10.72
C GLY A 123 13.96 -1.58 -11.88
N LEU A 124 12.96 -0.70 -12.03
CA LEU A 124 12.94 0.34 -13.06
C LEU A 124 14.13 1.29 -12.93
N VAL A 125 14.34 1.87 -11.74
CA VAL A 125 15.44 2.83 -11.50
C VAL A 125 16.80 2.17 -11.69
N THR A 126 16.98 0.93 -11.22
CA THR A 126 18.24 0.20 -11.40
C THR A 126 18.53 -0.04 -12.87
N ARG A 127 17.54 -0.45 -13.67
CA ARG A 127 17.74 -0.66 -15.11
C ARG A 127 18.08 0.61 -15.85
N ILE A 128 17.39 1.72 -15.53
CA ILE A 128 17.70 3.01 -16.13
C ILE A 128 19.11 3.45 -15.73
N ALA A 129 19.50 3.31 -14.46
CA ALA A 129 20.83 3.67 -13.99
C ALA A 129 21.93 2.87 -14.72
N VAL A 130 21.78 1.55 -14.83
CA VAL A 130 22.73 0.69 -15.54
C VAL A 130 22.78 1.02 -17.04
N ALA A 131 21.62 1.22 -17.67
CA ALA A 131 21.57 1.59 -19.09
C ALA A 131 22.24 2.94 -19.37
N LEU A 132 22.04 3.93 -18.49
CA LEU A 132 22.69 5.23 -18.58
C LEU A 132 24.19 5.13 -18.32
N ALA A 133 24.64 4.33 -17.34
CA ALA A 133 26.05 4.11 -17.06
C ALA A 133 26.77 3.50 -18.27
N ASN A 134 26.18 2.47 -18.90
CA ASN A 134 26.73 1.85 -20.10
C ASN A 134 26.78 2.83 -21.28
N GLN A 135 25.74 3.65 -21.47
CA GLN A 135 25.71 4.65 -22.52
C GLN A 135 26.75 5.76 -22.28
N TYR A 136 26.94 6.16 -21.03
CA TYR A 136 27.95 7.14 -20.64
C TYR A 136 29.36 6.61 -20.89
N ASP A 137 29.64 5.36 -20.50
CA ASP A 137 30.94 4.72 -20.73
C ASP A 137 31.28 4.69 -22.23
N LEU A 138 30.32 4.28 -23.08
CA LEU A 138 30.47 4.33 -24.55
C LEU A 138 30.82 5.74 -25.05
N LEU A 139 30.13 6.77 -24.56
CA LEU A 139 30.38 8.16 -24.97
C LEU A 139 31.73 8.69 -24.44
N SER A 140 32.16 8.23 -23.28
CA SER A 140 33.47 8.58 -22.71
C SER A 140 34.62 7.94 -23.49
N GLN A 141 34.46 6.70 -23.95
CA GLN A 141 35.44 5.99 -24.79
C GLN A 141 35.64 6.70 -26.15
N ILE A 142 34.60 7.35 -26.67
CA ILE A 142 34.65 8.14 -27.91
C ILE A 142 35.18 9.58 -27.65
N SER A 143 35.63 9.89 -26.42
CA SER A 143 36.13 11.21 -26.01
C SER A 143 35.12 12.37 -26.14
N LEU A 144 33.83 12.06 -26.22
CA LEU A 144 32.74 13.06 -26.19
C LEU A 144 32.46 13.55 -24.76
N LEU A 145 32.73 12.71 -23.76
CA LEU A 145 32.52 12.99 -22.34
C LEU A 145 33.81 12.73 -21.54
N PRO A 146 33.99 13.39 -20.37
CA PRO A 146 35.13 13.12 -19.52
C PRO A 146 35.15 11.66 -19.06
N ALA A 147 36.34 11.10 -18.91
CA ALA A 147 36.55 9.72 -18.45
C ALA A 147 36.24 9.62 -16.94
N VAL A 148 34.95 9.52 -16.63
CA VAL A 148 34.45 9.22 -15.29
C VAL A 148 33.87 7.82 -15.32
N THR A 149 34.45 6.89 -14.57
CA THR A 149 33.94 5.53 -14.45
C THR A 149 32.87 5.47 -13.37
N PHE A 150 31.63 5.18 -13.74
CA PHE A 150 30.55 4.92 -12.80
C PHE A 150 30.45 3.42 -12.52
N GLU A 151 30.89 2.98 -11.33
CA GLU A 151 30.70 1.60 -10.89
C GLU A 151 29.28 1.44 -10.30
N VAL A 152 28.31 1.13 -11.17
CA VAL A 152 26.95 0.82 -10.74
C VAL A 152 26.83 -0.69 -10.57
N GLU A 153 26.99 -1.18 -9.34
CA GLU A 153 26.72 -2.58 -9.02
C GLU A 153 25.20 -2.84 -8.99
N PRO A 154 24.62 -3.59 -9.94
CA PRO A 154 23.17 -3.62 -10.12
C PRO A 154 22.42 -4.19 -8.91
N VAL A 155 22.99 -5.19 -8.23
CA VAL A 155 22.36 -5.85 -7.09
C VAL A 155 22.32 -4.92 -5.87
N ILE A 156 23.44 -4.27 -5.55
CA ILE A 156 23.50 -3.32 -4.43
C ILE A 156 22.58 -2.13 -4.69
N TRP A 157 22.63 -1.59 -5.92
CA TRP A 157 21.78 -0.45 -6.31
C TRP A 157 20.29 -0.79 -6.23
N PHE A 158 19.92 -2.00 -6.68
CA PHE A 158 18.56 -2.50 -6.54
C PHE A 158 18.13 -2.60 -5.08
N MET A 159 18.96 -3.20 -4.21
CA MET A 159 18.63 -3.37 -2.79
C MET A 159 18.49 -2.02 -2.07
N LYS A 160 19.41 -1.07 -2.30
CA LYS A 160 19.34 0.30 -1.77
C LYS A 160 18.08 1.01 -2.26
N SER A 161 17.77 0.91 -3.56
CA SER A 161 16.56 1.50 -4.15
C SER A 161 15.29 0.86 -3.60
N PHE A 162 15.27 -0.46 -3.41
CA PHE A 162 14.13 -1.18 -2.86
C PHE A 162 13.80 -0.71 -1.44
N LEU A 163 14.79 -0.63 -0.56
CA LEU A 163 14.59 -0.11 0.80
C LEU A 163 14.10 1.34 0.79
N LEU A 164 14.67 2.18 -0.09
CA LEU A 164 14.24 3.56 -0.25
C LEU A 164 12.76 3.64 -0.67
N PHE A 165 12.33 2.86 -1.66
CA PHE A 165 10.95 2.87 -2.13
C PHE A 165 9.97 2.23 -1.15
N VAL A 166 10.39 1.21 -0.39
CA VAL A 166 9.59 0.70 0.73
C VAL A 166 9.34 1.82 1.73
N ALA A 167 10.37 2.55 2.15
CA ALA A 167 10.19 3.71 3.03
C ALA A 167 9.26 4.75 2.41
N PHE A 168 9.47 5.12 1.15
CA PHE A 168 8.65 6.10 0.43
C PHE A 168 7.15 5.77 0.46
N TYR A 169 6.79 4.54 0.05
CA TYR A 169 5.39 4.13 -0.10
C TYR A 169 4.69 3.92 1.24
N TYR A 170 5.40 3.47 2.28
CA TYR A 170 4.83 3.32 3.62
C TYR A 170 4.70 4.63 4.39
N LEU A 171 5.61 5.58 4.16
CA LEU A 171 5.66 6.79 4.98
C LEU A 171 4.46 7.71 4.75
N TYR A 172 3.99 7.88 3.51
CA TYR A 172 2.80 8.68 3.21
C TYR A 172 1.53 8.22 3.95
N PRO A 173 1.09 6.94 3.83
CA PRO A 173 -0.09 6.48 4.55
C PRO A 173 0.10 6.49 6.07
N VAL A 174 1.31 6.23 6.58
CA VAL A 174 1.59 6.33 8.02
C VAL A 174 1.45 7.76 8.51
N LEU A 175 2.07 8.74 7.84
CA LEU A 175 1.94 10.16 8.21
C LEU A 175 0.49 10.62 8.13
N ALA A 176 -0.25 10.25 7.08
CA ALA A 176 -1.67 10.56 6.96
C ALA A 176 -2.48 9.93 8.10
N TYR A 177 -2.17 8.70 8.51
CA TYR A 177 -2.81 8.04 9.64
C TYR A 177 -2.55 8.77 10.96
N LEU A 178 -1.30 9.12 11.23
CA LEU A 178 -0.91 9.87 12.44
C LEU A 178 -1.60 11.23 12.47
N ILE A 179 -1.62 11.95 11.35
CA ILE A 179 -2.29 13.25 11.26
C ILE A 179 -3.79 13.10 11.54
N LYS A 180 -4.44 12.10 10.93
CA LYS A 180 -5.86 11.82 11.14
C LYS A 180 -6.18 11.42 12.58
N THR A 181 -5.30 10.65 13.20
CA THR A 181 -5.50 10.12 14.55
C THR A 181 -5.30 11.20 15.61
N PHE A 182 -4.21 11.98 15.51
CA PHE A 182 -3.82 12.94 16.55
C PHE A 182 -4.40 14.33 16.34
N PHE A 183 -4.49 14.83 15.11
CA PHE A 183 -5.01 16.19 14.85
C PHE A 183 -6.50 16.16 14.53
N LEU A 184 -6.95 15.22 13.70
CA LEU A 184 -8.35 15.13 13.27
C LEU A 184 -9.21 14.19 14.14
N HIS A 185 -8.64 13.59 15.19
CA HIS A 185 -9.33 12.73 16.17
C HIS A 185 -10.13 11.56 15.56
N ARG A 186 -9.74 11.12 14.36
CA ARG A 186 -10.42 10.04 13.62
C ARG A 186 -9.68 8.72 13.80
N ARG A 187 -10.33 7.75 14.44
CA ARG A 187 -9.75 6.42 14.69
C ARG A 187 -10.16 5.43 13.60
N ASN A 188 -9.28 5.28 12.60
CA ASN A 188 -9.35 4.16 11.66
C ASN A 188 -8.60 2.95 12.21
N ALA A 189 -9.03 1.74 11.83
CA ALA A 189 -8.15 0.58 11.91
C ALA A 189 -6.99 0.77 10.92
N PHE A 190 -5.74 0.65 11.40
CA PHE A 190 -4.55 0.93 10.59
C PHE A 190 -4.48 0.06 9.32
N HIS A 191 -4.71 -1.25 9.42
CA HIS A 191 -4.70 -2.16 8.27
C HIS A 191 -5.74 -1.80 7.19
N ASN A 192 -6.92 -1.37 7.61
CA ASN A 192 -7.99 -0.95 6.70
C ASN A 192 -7.62 0.36 5.98
N TRP A 193 -6.96 1.27 6.71
CA TRP A 193 -6.44 2.50 6.15
C TRP A 193 -5.35 2.24 5.12
N MET A 194 -4.39 1.35 5.43
CA MET A 194 -3.33 0.95 4.50
C MET A 194 -3.89 0.38 3.20
N THR A 195 -4.88 -0.51 3.29
CA THR A 195 -5.53 -1.12 2.11
C THR A 195 -6.35 -0.11 1.31
N GLN A 196 -7.03 0.83 1.97
CA GLN A 196 -7.71 1.93 1.28
C GLN A 196 -6.72 2.82 0.53
N TYR A 197 -5.65 3.23 1.20
CA TYR A 197 -4.65 4.12 0.64
C TYR A 197 -3.97 3.52 -0.58
N ALA A 198 -3.58 2.24 -0.49
CA ALA A 198 -3.06 1.49 -1.63
C ALA A 198 -4.08 1.42 -2.77
N GLY A 199 -5.35 1.14 -2.46
CA GLY A 199 -6.43 1.08 -3.44
C GLY A 199 -6.64 2.39 -4.20
N MET A 200 -6.53 3.55 -3.53
CA MET A 200 -6.60 4.86 -4.19
C MET A 200 -5.47 5.09 -5.21
N ASN A 201 -4.35 4.37 -5.07
CA ASN A 201 -3.20 4.43 -5.97
C ASN A 201 -3.17 3.27 -6.98
N ALA A 202 -4.24 2.48 -7.12
CA ALA A 202 -4.29 1.32 -8.02
C ALA A 202 -4.03 1.71 -9.49
N PHE A 203 -4.57 2.85 -9.95
CA PHE A 203 -4.28 3.37 -11.29
C PHE A 203 -2.79 3.74 -11.45
N GLY A 204 -2.21 4.37 -10.44
CA GLY A 204 -0.78 4.66 -10.41
C GLY A 204 0.04 3.37 -10.51
N LEU A 205 -0.33 2.31 -9.80
CA LEU A 205 0.36 1.01 -9.89
C LEU A 205 0.34 0.43 -11.30
N LEU A 206 -0.76 0.59 -12.03
CA LEU A 206 -0.85 0.16 -13.43
C LEU A 206 0.15 0.94 -14.30
N LEU A 207 0.23 2.27 -14.13
CA LEU A 207 1.21 3.10 -14.84
C LEU A 207 2.66 2.70 -14.52
N LEU A 208 2.94 2.34 -13.26
CA LEU A 208 4.26 1.82 -12.88
C LEU A 208 4.55 0.49 -13.57
N GLY A 209 3.56 -0.40 -13.66
CA GLY A 209 3.68 -1.67 -14.36
C GLY A 209 3.99 -1.49 -15.84
N THR A 210 3.30 -0.57 -16.52
CA THR A 210 3.56 -0.26 -17.94
C THR A 210 4.93 0.39 -18.13
N ALA A 211 5.33 1.33 -17.25
CA ALA A 211 6.66 1.94 -17.27
C ALA A 211 7.77 0.90 -17.06
N PHE A 212 7.56 -0.04 -16.12
CA PHE A 212 8.50 -1.13 -15.87
C PHE A 212 8.67 -2.00 -17.11
N VAL A 213 7.58 -2.49 -17.71
CA VAL A 213 7.64 -3.31 -18.94
C VAL A 213 8.33 -2.55 -20.09
N ALA A 214 8.00 -1.28 -20.30
CA ALA A 214 8.66 -0.44 -21.31
C ALA A 214 10.17 -0.31 -21.04
N SER A 215 10.58 -0.19 -19.78
CA SER A 215 12.00 -0.17 -19.37
C SER A 215 12.71 -1.50 -19.64
N LEU A 216 12.00 -2.63 -19.68
CA LEU A 216 12.58 -3.93 -20.05
C LEU A 216 12.90 -4.02 -21.54
N ILE A 217 12.08 -3.40 -22.39
CA ILE A 217 12.17 -3.48 -23.85
C ILE A 217 13.28 -2.58 -24.39
N ALA A 218 13.24 -1.29 -24.04
CA ALA A 218 14.16 -0.29 -24.59
C ALA A 218 14.45 0.82 -23.57
N PRO A 219 15.32 0.57 -22.57
CA PRO A 219 15.51 1.48 -21.44
C PRO A 219 16.02 2.87 -21.84
N ILE A 220 16.82 2.98 -22.91
CA ILE A 220 17.38 4.25 -23.38
C ILE A 220 16.38 4.98 -24.28
N LEU A 221 15.86 4.31 -25.32
CA LEU A 221 14.93 4.92 -26.28
C LEU A 221 13.64 5.42 -25.60
N LEU A 222 13.16 4.67 -24.60
CA LEU A 222 11.95 4.99 -23.84
C LEU A 222 12.26 5.62 -22.48
N ALA A 223 13.49 6.06 -22.21
CA ALA A 223 13.88 6.61 -20.91
C ALA A 223 12.96 7.76 -20.47
N VAL A 224 12.72 8.72 -21.37
CA VAL A 224 11.89 9.90 -21.10
C VAL A 224 10.45 9.52 -20.76
N PRO A 225 9.69 8.79 -21.59
CA PRO A 225 8.32 8.41 -21.25
C PRO A 225 8.24 7.48 -20.03
N VAL A 226 9.21 6.58 -19.83
CA VAL A 226 9.28 5.72 -18.64
C VAL A 226 9.46 6.53 -17.37
N LEU A 227 10.40 7.48 -17.36
CA LEU A 227 10.63 8.38 -16.22
C LEU A 227 9.41 9.26 -15.94
N LEU A 228 8.72 9.73 -16.98
CA LEU A 228 7.50 10.52 -16.81
C LEU A 228 6.39 9.70 -16.15
N LEU A 229 6.11 8.48 -16.64
CA LEU A 229 5.12 7.59 -16.03
C LEU A 229 5.51 7.23 -14.58
N PHE A 230 6.80 7.05 -14.33
CA PHE A 230 7.32 6.80 -13.00
C PHE A 230 7.10 8.00 -12.05
N LEU A 231 7.35 9.23 -12.50
CA LEU A 231 7.07 10.44 -11.74
C LEU A 231 5.57 10.64 -11.48
N VAL A 232 4.72 10.31 -12.45
CA VAL A 232 3.25 10.31 -12.26
C VAL A 232 2.83 9.28 -11.20
N HIS A 233 3.47 8.10 -11.19
CA HIS A 233 3.24 7.13 -10.13
C HIS A 233 3.62 7.68 -8.74
N LEU A 234 4.81 8.26 -8.59
CA LEU A 234 5.25 8.83 -7.32
C LEU A 234 4.34 10.00 -6.88
N SER A 235 3.92 10.86 -7.80
CA SER A 235 3.04 11.99 -7.49
C SER A 235 1.63 11.55 -7.11
N SER A 236 1.15 10.39 -7.60
CA SER A 236 -0.16 9.84 -7.18
C SER A 236 -0.25 9.59 -5.67
N TYR A 237 0.86 9.19 -5.02
CA TYR A 237 0.91 9.03 -3.56
C TYR A 237 0.80 10.37 -2.83
N LEU A 238 1.44 11.42 -3.36
CA LEU A 238 1.33 12.78 -2.82
C LEU A 238 -0.10 13.33 -2.98
N VAL A 239 -0.70 13.15 -4.17
CA VAL A 239 -2.08 13.58 -4.44
C VAL A 239 -3.05 12.83 -3.52
N THR A 240 -2.87 11.52 -3.34
CA THR A 240 -3.66 10.71 -2.41
C THR A 240 -3.51 11.21 -0.97
N PHE A 241 -2.30 11.55 -0.55
CA PHE A 241 -2.03 12.11 0.79
C PHE A 241 -2.87 13.36 1.02
N ILE A 242 -2.77 14.35 0.11
CA ILE A 242 -3.49 15.61 0.17
C ILE A 242 -5.00 15.38 0.14
N ALA A 243 -5.49 14.63 -0.86
CA ALA A 243 -6.91 14.34 -1.04
C ALA A 243 -7.51 13.68 0.23
N SER A 244 -6.74 12.80 0.86
CA SER A 244 -7.19 12.10 2.05
C SER A 244 -7.36 12.99 3.28
N LEU A 245 -6.66 14.13 3.34
CA LEU A 245 -6.79 15.13 4.40
C LEU A 245 -7.84 16.18 4.06
N TYR A 246 -8.03 16.54 2.77
CA TYR A 246 -9.07 17.50 2.36
C TYR A 246 -10.48 16.92 2.36
N GLN A 247 -10.65 15.62 2.13
CA GLN A 247 -11.97 14.96 2.24
C GLN A 247 -12.53 14.93 3.66
N THR A 248 -11.73 15.26 4.68
CA THR A 248 -12.23 15.38 6.05
C THR A 248 -12.78 16.79 6.26
N ILE A 249 -14.11 16.93 6.29
CA ILE A 249 -14.81 18.18 6.62
C ILE A 249 -14.22 18.73 7.93
N ASN A 250 -13.74 19.98 7.87
CA ASN A 250 -13.02 20.66 8.96
C ASN A 250 -13.90 20.83 10.20
N GLU A 251 -13.80 19.90 11.15
CA GLU A 251 -14.25 20.12 12.53
C GLU A 251 -13.12 20.70 13.42
N THR A 252 -11.91 20.86 12.88
CA THR A 252 -10.74 21.32 13.64
C THR A 252 -10.40 22.79 13.39
N LYS A 253 -9.98 23.52 14.44
CA LYS A 253 -9.49 24.91 14.40
C LYS A 253 -8.24 25.14 13.52
N ARG A 254 -7.55 24.07 13.08
CA ARG A 254 -6.28 24.16 12.35
C ARG A 254 -6.54 23.94 10.86
N ASP A 255 -6.05 24.85 10.02
CA ASP A 255 -6.24 24.72 8.58
C ASP A 255 -5.59 23.44 8.05
N THR A 256 -6.36 22.67 7.28
CA THR A 256 -5.94 21.44 6.60
C THR A 256 -4.68 21.66 5.77
N LEU A 257 -4.50 22.87 5.22
CA LEU A 257 -3.32 23.29 4.48
C LEU A 257 -2.03 23.13 5.29
N TYR A 258 -2.00 23.58 6.55
CA TYR A 258 -0.81 23.44 7.41
C TYR A 258 -0.54 21.99 7.80
N LEU A 259 -1.59 21.18 7.94
CA LEU A 259 -1.43 19.73 8.18
C LEU A 259 -0.84 19.02 6.96
N CYS A 260 -1.31 19.36 5.75
CA CYS A 260 -0.73 18.86 4.51
C CYS A 260 0.73 19.27 4.36
N LEU A 261 1.04 20.55 4.55
CA LEU A 261 2.40 21.08 4.44
C LEU A 261 3.33 20.39 5.45
N GLY A 262 2.93 20.31 6.72
CA GLY A 262 3.72 19.64 7.76
C GLY A 262 3.97 18.16 7.45
N GLY A 263 2.97 17.45 6.94
CA GLY A 263 3.14 16.05 6.54
C GLY A 263 4.06 15.87 5.33
N ILE A 264 3.96 16.73 4.31
CA ILE A 264 4.85 16.70 3.14
C ILE A 264 6.29 17.04 3.55
N SER A 265 6.48 18.06 4.39
CA SER A 265 7.79 18.44 4.90
C SER A 265 8.41 17.31 5.75
N ALA A 266 7.63 16.66 6.61
CA ALA A 266 8.09 15.52 7.39
C ALA A 266 8.47 14.32 6.48
N HIS A 267 7.67 14.05 5.45
CA HIS A 267 7.98 13.02 4.45
C HIS A 267 9.31 13.30 3.75
N LEU A 268 9.48 14.52 3.23
CA LEU A 268 10.71 14.94 2.56
C LEU A 268 11.95 14.81 3.47
N LEU A 269 11.89 15.30 4.72
CA LEU A 269 13.01 15.22 5.66
C LEU A 269 13.41 13.77 5.99
N LEU A 270 12.43 12.90 6.17
CA LEU A 270 12.69 11.48 6.43
C LEU A 270 13.27 10.80 5.18
N MET A 271 12.72 11.09 4.00
CA MET A 271 13.22 10.52 2.74
C MET A 271 14.63 10.99 2.41
N THR A 272 14.98 12.26 2.63
CA THR A 272 16.35 12.75 2.45
C THR A 272 17.31 12.10 3.43
N THR A 273 16.90 11.95 4.69
CA THR A 273 17.70 11.26 5.72
C THR A 273 17.96 9.80 5.34
N ILE A 274 16.92 9.06 4.92
CA ILE A 274 17.05 7.67 4.49
C ILE A 274 17.93 7.57 3.24
N THR A 275 17.75 8.46 2.26
CA THR A 275 18.59 8.50 1.06
C THR A 275 20.06 8.72 1.42
N TYR A 276 20.34 9.68 2.30
CA TYR A 276 21.70 9.97 2.76
C TYR A 276 22.33 8.75 3.46
N LEU A 277 21.58 8.06 4.31
CA LEU A 277 22.05 6.84 5.00
C LEU A 277 22.32 5.69 4.04
N LEU A 278 21.46 5.49 3.03
CA LEU A 278 21.59 4.37 2.09
C LEU A 278 22.69 4.60 1.03
N PHE A 279 22.84 5.83 0.53
CA PHE A 279 23.71 6.11 -0.62
C PHE A 279 24.98 6.87 -0.31
N LEU A 280 25.05 7.63 0.79
CA LEU A 280 26.22 8.48 1.08
C LEU A 280 27.08 7.97 2.25
N LYS A 281 26.51 7.22 3.20
CA LYS A 281 27.18 6.82 4.44
C LYS A 281 27.64 5.35 4.49
N MET A 282 27.44 4.59 3.40
CA MET A 282 27.83 3.18 3.24
C MET A 282 28.16 2.86 1.79
#